data_AF-A0A9X3X1H2-F1
#
_entry.id   AF-A0A9X3X1H2-F1
#
_cell.length_a   1.000
_cell.length_b   1.000
_cell.length_c   1.000
_cell.angle_alpha   90.00
_cell.angle_beta   90.00
_cell.angle_gamma   90.00
#
_symmetry.space_group_name_H-M   'P 1'
#
loop_
_entity.id
_entity.type
_entity.pdbx_description
1 polymer ?
#
loop_
_entity_poly.entity_id
_entity_poly.type
_entity_poly.pdbx_seq_one_letter_code
_entity_poly.pdbx_strand_id
1 'polypeptide(L)'
;MVNTNRTVTFHDGDGGFATTRLEAMLGGARKYSLFCYPFVTACCGMEFMALSSPRFDHARFGAEIPRFSPRQADLLWVVGTISQRQAPALRRIYEQMPEPKYVLAFGTCASSGGFYPAPAWSSRARIR
;
A
#
# COMPACT_ATOMS: atom_id res chain seq x y z
N MET A 1 12.74 -7.45 -9.55
CA MET A 1 11.59 -7.99 -10.29
C MET A 1 10.63 -8.59 -9.27
N VAL A 2 10.19 -7.80 -8.28
CA VAL A 2 9.12 -8.20 -7.38
C VAL A 2 7.84 -8.26 -8.20
N ASN A 3 7.39 -9.47 -8.42
CA ASN A 3 6.29 -9.82 -9.30
C ASN A 3 4.96 -9.29 -8.72
N THR A 4 4.51 -8.14 -9.19
CA THR A 4 3.20 -7.53 -8.88
C THR A 4 2.02 -8.34 -9.46
N ASN A 5 2.26 -9.53 -10.04
CA ASN A 5 1.27 -10.39 -10.68
C ASN A 5 0.81 -11.57 -9.79
N ARG A 6 0.99 -11.48 -8.47
CA ARG A 6 0.24 -12.34 -7.52
C ARG A 6 -1.06 -11.66 -7.10
N THR A 7 -1.92 -11.37 -8.07
CA THR A 7 -3.34 -11.43 -7.75
C THR A 7 -3.61 -12.87 -7.37
N VAL A 8 -4.11 -13.11 -6.15
CA VAL A 8 -4.67 -14.42 -5.78
C VAL A 8 -5.98 -14.56 -6.56
N THR A 9 -5.86 -14.75 -7.87
CA THR A 9 -6.94 -15.17 -8.76
C THR A 9 -6.72 -16.66 -8.95
N PHE A 10 -7.50 -17.50 -8.27
CA PHE A 10 -7.54 -18.93 -8.54
C PHE A 10 -8.23 -19.12 -9.89
N HIS A 11 -7.51 -18.91 -10.98
CA HIS A 11 -7.94 -19.36 -12.30
C HIS A 11 -7.44 -20.78 -12.48
N ASP A 12 -8.26 -21.76 -12.12
CA ASP A 12 -8.16 -23.08 -12.74
C ASP A 12 -9.54 -23.76 -12.79
N GLY A 13 -9.71 -24.59 -13.82
CA GLY A 13 -10.98 -25.05 -14.34
C GLY A 13 -11.86 -25.85 -13.36
N ASP A 14 -13.12 -25.94 -13.75
CA ASP A 14 -14.07 -26.99 -13.35
C ASP A 14 -14.67 -26.98 -11.93
N GLY A 15 -14.35 -26.00 -11.08
CA GLY A 15 -15.02 -25.78 -9.79
C GLY A 15 -16.05 -24.65 -9.84
N GLY A 16 -17.34 -24.97 -9.99
CA GLY A 16 -18.43 -24.01 -10.26
C GLY A 16 -18.81 -23.01 -9.15
N PHE A 17 -19.68 -22.05 -9.53
CA PHE A 17 -20.45 -21.02 -8.79
C PHE A 17 -20.23 -20.83 -7.27
N ALA A 18 -20.14 -21.91 -6.50
CA ALA A 18 -19.82 -21.90 -5.08
C ALA A 18 -18.40 -21.38 -4.79
N THR A 19 -17.38 -21.73 -5.59
CA THR A 19 -16.00 -21.24 -5.44
C THR A 19 -15.93 -19.73 -5.68
N THR A 20 -16.57 -19.24 -6.74
CA THR A 20 -16.63 -17.81 -7.08
C THR A 20 -17.32 -16.99 -5.99
N ARG A 21 -18.39 -17.53 -5.37
CA ARG A 21 -19.06 -16.88 -4.23
C ARG A 21 -18.15 -16.81 -3.01
N LEU A 22 -17.41 -17.88 -2.72
CA LEU A 22 -16.46 -17.91 -1.61
C LEU A 22 -15.32 -16.88 -1.83
N GLU A 23 -14.80 -16.80 -3.04
CA GLU A 23 -13.80 -15.80 -3.42
C GLU A 23 -14.34 -14.38 -3.31
N ALA A 24 -15.56 -14.13 -3.77
CA ALA A 24 -16.20 -12.82 -3.66
C ALA A 24 -16.40 -12.40 -2.19
N MET A 25 -16.75 -13.36 -1.31
CA MET A 25 -16.87 -13.10 0.13
C MET A 25 -15.51 -12.83 0.77
N LEU A 26 -14.48 -13.62 0.47
CA LEU A 26 -13.11 -13.43 0.98
C LEU A 26 -12.49 -12.12 0.50
N GLY A 27 -12.70 -11.77 -0.78
CA GLY A 27 -12.27 -10.50 -1.36
C GLY A 27 -13.02 -9.31 -0.75
N GLY A 28 -14.34 -9.47 -0.52
CA GLY A 28 -15.16 -8.50 0.20
C GLY A 28 -14.64 -8.25 1.62
N ALA A 29 -14.37 -9.32 2.37
CA ALA A 29 -13.85 -9.22 3.73
C ALA A 29 -12.53 -8.43 3.78
N ARG A 30 -11.56 -8.77 2.92
CA ARG A 30 -10.27 -8.06 2.85
C ARG A 30 -10.42 -6.59 2.46
N LYS A 31 -11.36 -6.27 1.58
CA LYS A 31 -11.60 -4.89 1.11
C LYS A 31 -12.09 -3.96 2.22
N TYR A 32 -12.87 -4.47 3.17
CA TYR A 32 -13.47 -3.69 4.25
C TYR A 32 -12.66 -3.73 5.56
N SER A 33 -11.45 -4.31 5.57
CA SER A 33 -10.61 -4.42 6.77
C SER A 33 -9.14 -4.14 6.44
N LEU A 34 -8.81 -2.90 6.10
CA LEU A 34 -7.47 -2.49 5.69
C LEU A 34 -6.69 -1.88 6.86
N PHE A 35 -5.66 -2.58 7.34
CA PHE A 35 -4.74 -2.08 8.35
C PHE A 35 -3.59 -1.29 7.72
N CYS A 36 -3.73 0.03 7.74
CA CYS A 36 -2.82 0.94 7.06
C CYS A 36 -1.52 1.18 7.85
N TYR A 37 -0.38 1.16 7.15
CA TYR A 37 0.92 1.63 7.64
C TYR A 37 1.30 2.92 6.88
N PRO A 38 1.15 4.11 7.49
CA PRO A 38 1.50 5.37 6.84
C PRO A 38 2.99 5.68 6.95
N PHE A 39 3.70 5.62 5.83
CA PHE A 39 5.07 6.11 5.71
C PHE A 39 5.06 7.55 5.18
N VAL A 40 4.91 8.51 6.10
CA VAL A 40 4.79 9.94 5.80
C VAL A 40 6.17 10.60 5.82
N THR A 41 6.57 11.21 4.70
CA THR A 41 7.91 11.81 4.57
C THR A 41 7.91 13.26 4.12
N ALA A 42 6.82 13.77 3.52
CA ALA A 42 6.79 15.09 2.90
C ALA A 42 5.41 15.74 2.93
N CYS A 43 5.18 16.71 2.05
CA CYS A 43 3.96 17.52 1.98
C CYS A 43 2.68 16.70 1.96
N CYS A 44 2.64 15.61 1.19
CA CYS A 44 1.48 14.71 1.08
C CYS A 44 0.98 14.15 2.43
N GLY A 45 1.77 14.27 3.50
CA GLY A 45 1.38 13.96 4.86
C GLY A 45 0.24 14.82 5.38
N MET A 46 0.15 16.09 4.99
CA MET A 46 -0.97 16.94 5.41
C MET A 46 -2.27 16.52 4.74
N GLU A 47 -2.21 16.11 3.48
CA GLU A 47 -3.35 15.53 2.77
C GLU A 47 -3.77 14.19 3.38
N PHE A 48 -2.81 13.37 3.81
CA PHE A 48 -3.12 12.16 4.58
C PHE A 48 -3.80 12.48 5.92
N MET A 49 -3.30 13.46 6.69
CA MET A 49 -3.95 13.85 7.95
C MET A 49 -5.33 14.49 7.73
N ALA A 50 -5.51 15.23 6.64
CA ALA A 50 -6.82 15.73 6.24
C ALA A 50 -7.77 14.58 5.90
N LEU A 51 -7.30 13.53 5.21
CA LEU A 51 -8.07 12.32 4.93
C LEU A 51 -8.44 11.55 6.21
N SER A 52 -7.60 11.60 7.23
CA SER A 52 -7.85 11.07 8.58
C SER A 52 -8.78 11.94 9.43
N SER A 53 -9.02 13.18 9.02
CA SER A 53 -9.89 14.10 9.75
C SER A 53 -11.37 13.71 9.55
N PRO A 54 -12.26 14.04 10.50
CA PRO A 54 -13.68 13.61 10.49
C PRO A 54 -14.45 14.03 9.23
N ARG A 55 -13.95 15.02 8.48
CA ARG A 55 -14.55 15.44 7.21
C ARG A 55 -14.50 14.33 6.15
N PHE A 56 -13.39 13.62 6.04
CA PHE A 56 -13.18 12.60 5.02
C PHE A 56 -13.10 11.19 5.60
N ASP A 57 -12.72 11.07 6.87
CA ASP A 57 -12.74 9.87 7.69
C ASP A 57 -12.61 8.56 6.90
N HIS A 58 -11.36 8.20 6.57
CA HIS A 58 -11.07 6.93 5.91
C HIS A 58 -11.34 5.71 6.81
N ALA A 59 -11.61 5.89 8.11
CA ALA A 59 -12.01 4.81 9.00
C ALA A 59 -13.30 4.13 8.55
N ARG A 60 -14.24 4.90 7.96
CA ARG A 60 -15.50 4.38 7.44
C ARG A 60 -15.34 3.25 6.42
N PHE A 61 -14.20 3.19 5.73
CA PHE A 61 -13.89 2.19 4.71
C PHE A 61 -13.14 0.98 5.28
N GLY A 62 -13.01 0.88 6.60
CA GLY A 62 -12.25 -0.18 7.27
C GLY A 62 -10.77 0.13 7.44
N ALA A 63 -10.35 1.38 7.20
CA ALA A 63 -8.99 1.88 7.39
C ALA A 63 -8.88 2.74 8.65
N GLU A 64 -9.34 2.20 9.79
CA GLU A 64 -9.66 2.99 10.99
C GLU A 64 -8.45 3.44 11.80
N ILE A 65 -7.41 2.60 11.90
CA ILE A 65 -6.27 2.88 12.77
C ILE A 65 -4.98 2.68 11.99
N PRO A 66 -4.15 3.72 11.81
CA PRO A 66 -2.81 3.53 11.29
C PRO A 66 -2.02 2.67 12.29
N ARG A 67 -1.69 1.45 11.89
CA ARG A 67 -0.88 0.54 12.68
C ARG A 67 0.58 0.84 12.37
N PHE A 68 1.27 1.49 13.31
CA PHE A 68 2.70 1.81 13.17
C PHE A 68 3.63 0.60 13.30
N SER A 69 3.07 -0.62 13.36
CA SER A 69 3.85 -1.85 13.31
C SER A 69 3.66 -2.52 11.93
N PRO A 70 4.74 -2.78 11.19
CA PRO A 70 4.63 -3.35 9.84
C PRO A 70 4.12 -4.80 9.85
N ARG A 71 4.26 -5.52 10.97
CA ARG A 71 3.81 -6.91 11.09
C ARG A 71 2.30 -7.06 11.24
N GLN A 72 1.60 -5.99 11.63
CA GLN A 72 0.15 -5.98 11.81
C GLN A 72 -0.58 -5.27 10.65
N ALA A 73 0.17 -4.66 9.73
CA ALA A 73 -0.37 -3.90 8.63
C ALA A 73 -0.37 -4.72 7.34
N ASP A 74 -1.41 -4.54 6.53
CA ASP A 74 -1.58 -5.16 5.21
C ASP A 74 -1.46 -4.13 4.08
N LEU A 75 -1.66 -2.84 4.35
CA LEU A 75 -1.62 -1.77 3.36
C LEU A 75 -0.53 -0.74 3.70
N LEU A 76 0.51 -0.66 2.87
CA LEU A 76 1.60 0.31 2.98
C LEU A 76 1.26 1.58 2.20
N TRP A 77 1.13 2.70 2.91
CA TRP A 77 0.95 4.02 2.28
C TRP A 77 2.30 4.70 2.16
N VAL A 78 2.74 4.92 0.92
CA VAL A 78 3.92 5.72 0.62
C VAL A 78 3.47 7.15 0.38
N VAL A 79 3.60 8.00 1.40
CA VAL A 79 3.02 9.34 1.42
C VAL A 79 4.11 10.39 1.29
N GLY A 80 4.32 10.85 0.05
CA GLY A 80 5.27 11.92 -0.26
C GLY A 80 6.55 11.46 -0.96
N THR A 81 7.60 12.28 -0.91
CA THR A 81 8.86 12.00 -1.60
C THR A 81 9.71 11.01 -0.81
N ILE A 82 10.28 10.02 -1.50
CA ILE A 82 11.22 9.06 -0.89
C ILE A 82 12.64 9.48 -1.27
N SER A 83 13.43 9.83 -0.26
CA SER A 83 14.86 10.05 -0.47
C SER A 83 15.60 8.72 -0.63
N GLN A 84 16.77 8.76 -1.29
CA GLN A 84 17.63 7.58 -1.48
C GLN A 84 18.05 6.93 -0.17
N ARG A 85 18.24 7.73 0.88
CA ARG A 85 18.56 7.25 2.21
C ARG A 85 17.40 6.48 2.86
N GLN A 86 16.16 6.84 2.54
CA GLN A 86 14.96 6.20 3.07
C GLN A 86 14.55 4.95 2.30
N ALA A 87 14.95 4.81 1.03
CA ALA A 87 14.66 3.65 0.20
C ALA A 87 14.97 2.28 0.87
N PRO A 88 16.15 2.04 1.48
CA PRO A 88 16.41 0.76 2.14
C PRO A 88 15.53 0.53 3.38
N ALA A 89 15.14 1.59 4.09
CA ALA A 89 14.24 1.46 5.24
C ALA A 89 12.83 1.06 4.80
N LEU A 90 12.32 1.70 3.73
CA LEU A 90 11.02 1.37 3.15
C LEU A 90 10.96 -0.06 2.62
N ARG A 91 12.04 -0.52 1.99
CA ARG A 91 12.16 -1.91 1.53
C ARG A 91 12.08 -2.91 2.69
N ARG A 92 12.78 -2.66 3.80
CA ARG A 92 12.71 -3.52 5.00
C ARG A 92 11.31 -3.56 5.60
N ILE A 93 10.62 -2.42 5.64
CA ILE A 93 9.23 -2.33 6.11
C ILE A 93 8.34 -3.23 5.26
N TYR A 94 8.43 -3.10 3.93
CA TYR A 94 7.66 -3.92 3.00
C TYR A 94 7.97 -5.42 3.09
N GLU A 95 9.24 -5.78 3.33
CA GLU A 95 9.67 -7.16 3.52
C GLU A 95 9.15 -7.77 4.84
N GLN A 96 8.93 -6.94 5.87
CA GLN A 96 8.40 -7.37 7.17
C GLN A 96 6.88 -7.52 7.22
N MET A 97 6.16 -7.04 6.20
CA MET A 97 4.70 -7.15 6.13
C MET A 97 4.24 -8.55 5.71
N PRO A 98 3.19 -9.09 6.36
CA PRO A 98 2.59 -10.37 5.97
C PRO A 98 1.93 -10.30 4.59
N GLU A 99 1.81 -11.45 3.93
CA GLU A 99 1.00 -11.61 2.71
C GLU A 99 -0.45 -11.87 3.13
N PRO A 100 -1.50 -11.22 2.57
CA PRO A 100 -1.53 -10.32 1.41
C PRO A 100 -1.17 -8.86 1.74
N LYS A 101 -0.24 -8.27 0.99
CA LYS A 101 0.16 -6.87 1.17
C LYS A 101 -0.07 -6.00 -0.05
N TYR A 102 -0.46 -4.77 0.20
CA TYR A 102 -0.77 -3.76 -0.81
C TYR A 102 0.11 -2.53 -0.62
N VAL A 103 0.45 -1.85 -1.72
CA VAL A 103 1.22 -0.60 -1.69
C VAL A 103 0.44 0.49 -2.40
N LEU A 104 0.15 1.57 -1.69
CA LEU A 104 -0.48 2.76 -2.23
C LEU A 104 0.59 3.86 -2.39
N ALA A 105 0.84 4.27 -3.64
CA ALA A 105 1.67 5.44 -3.92
C ALA A 105 0.81 6.70 -3.86
N PHE A 106 1.07 7.55 -2.87
CA PHE A 106 0.26 8.74 -2.60
C PHE A 106 1.03 10.02 -2.93
N GLY A 107 0.52 10.75 -3.93
CA GLY A 107 1.11 11.97 -4.49
C GLY A 107 2.07 11.72 -5.66
N THR A 108 2.30 12.77 -6.46
CA THR A 108 3.13 12.67 -7.68
C THR A 108 4.57 12.24 -7.39
N CYS A 109 5.12 12.64 -6.25
CA CYS A 109 6.48 12.28 -5.85
C CYS A 109 6.63 10.77 -5.60
N ALA A 110 5.63 10.11 -5.01
CA ALA A 110 5.64 8.67 -4.79
C ALA A 110 5.39 7.87 -6.09
N SER A 111 4.51 8.37 -6.96
CA SER A 111 4.11 7.67 -8.19
C SER A 111 5.16 7.77 -9.31
N SER A 112 5.68 8.97 -9.57
CA SER A 112 6.56 9.26 -10.71
C SER A 112 7.89 9.93 -10.35
N GLY A 113 8.12 10.26 -9.08
CA GLY A 113 9.23 11.11 -8.63
C GLY A 113 8.90 12.61 -8.64
N GLY A 114 7.83 13.00 -9.34
CA GLY A 114 7.26 14.35 -9.30
C GLY A 114 8.27 15.46 -9.61
N PHE A 115 8.21 16.54 -8.82
CA PHE A 115 9.03 17.76 -8.98
C PHE A 115 10.52 17.57 -8.67
N TYR A 116 10.91 16.42 -8.11
CA TYR A 116 12.29 16.08 -7.79
C TYR A 116 12.79 15.07 -8.82
N PRO A 117 13.30 15.52 -9.99
CA PRO A 117 13.84 14.61 -10.98
C PRO A 117 15.00 13.84 -10.38
N ALA A 118 14.82 12.54 -10.35
CA ALA A 118 15.82 11.55 -10.04
C ALA A 118 17.05 11.73 -10.99
N PRO A 119 18.24 12.18 -10.52
CA PRO A 119 19.46 11.97 -11.31
C PRO A 119 19.60 10.47 -11.60
N ALA A 120 20.09 10.06 -12.78
CA ALA A 120 19.99 8.68 -13.30
C ALA A 120 20.34 7.53 -12.33
N TRP A 121 21.15 7.79 -11.28
CA TRP A 121 21.50 6.85 -10.21
C TRP A 121 20.38 6.58 -9.18
N SER A 122 19.39 7.46 -9.07
CA SER A 122 18.29 7.42 -8.08
C SER A 122 17.08 6.58 -8.53
N SER A 123 17.11 6.04 -9.74
CA SER A 123 16.19 5.01 -10.26
C SER A 123 16.17 3.71 -9.42
N ARG A 124 17.12 3.55 -8.49
CA ARG A 124 17.26 2.43 -7.54
C ARG A 124 16.40 2.51 -6.27
N ALA A 125 15.78 3.67 -5.97
CA ALA A 125 14.87 3.81 -4.81
C ALA A 125 13.45 3.34 -5.07
N ARG A 126 13.12 2.95 -6.31
CA ARG A 126 11.85 2.32 -6.62
C ARG A 126 11.88 0.92 -6.01
N ILE A 127 10.87 0.58 -5.22
CA ILE A 127 10.66 -0.79 -4.71
C ILE A 127 10.57 -1.71 -5.95
N ARG A 128 11.67 -2.38 -6.30
CA ARG A 128 11.82 -3.28 -7.45
C ARG A 128 12.36 -4.62 -7.02
#